data_AF-A0A3Q0JKT3-F1
#
_entry.id   AF-A0A3Q0JKT3-F1
#
_cell.length_a   1.000
_cell.length_b   1.000
_cell.length_c   1.000
_cell.angle_alpha   90.00
_cell.angle_beta   90.00
_cell.angle_gamma   90.00
#
_symmetry.space_group_name_H-M   'P 1'
#
loop_
_entity.id
_entity.type
_entity.pdbx_description
1 polymer ?
#
loop_
_entity_poly.entity_id
_entity_poly.type
_entity_poly.pdbx_seq_one_letter_code
_entity_poly.pdbx_strand_id
1 'polypeptide(L)'
;MKMLKTILFTSCVVSFFLLEVSGGYIEPGPKYRCPKTILNDHICSCISSNDIGLNIVCKNTNLATLSVSLADISASQAPIEKLHLNHCNISRLYGDLFYSLDIKSLT
;
A
#
# COMPACT_ATOMS: atom_id res chain seq x y z
N MET A 1 -29.75 57.43 -7.98
CA MET A 1 -29.52 56.39 -6.93
C MET A 1 -29.79 54.95 -7.38
N LYS A 2 -30.55 54.68 -8.47
CA LYS A 2 -30.79 53.30 -8.96
C LYS A 2 -29.55 52.64 -9.59
N MET A 3 -28.79 53.36 -10.42
CA MET A 3 -27.60 52.83 -11.10
C MET A 3 -26.45 52.45 -10.15
N LEU A 4 -26.24 53.20 -9.06
CA LEU A 4 -25.19 52.91 -8.07
C LEU A 4 -25.45 51.57 -7.34
N LYS A 5 -26.73 51.27 -7.08
CA LYS A 5 -27.17 50.03 -6.43
C LYS A 5 -26.98 48.83 -7.36
N THR A 6 -27.23 49.01 -8.66
CA THR A 6 -27.02 47.96 -9.67
C THR A 6 -25.54 47.63 -9.84
N ILE A 7 -24.66 48.63 -9.89
CA ILE A 7 -23.20 48.44 -10.04
C ILE A 7 -22.60 47.73 -8.81
N LEU A 8 -23.01 48.12 -7.61
CA LEU A 8 -22.60 47.45 -6.37
C LEU A 8 -23.07 45.99 -6.33
N PHE A 9 -24.29 45.72 -6.78
CA PHE A 9 -24.83 44.37 -6.83
C PHE A 9 -24.06 43.50 -7.83
N THR A 10 -23.83 44.00 -9.06
CA THR A 10 -23.09 43.26 -10.09
C THR A 10 -21.63 43.01 -9.71
N SER A 11 -20.97 43.97 -9.06
CA SER A 11 -19.59 43.80 -8.56
C SER A 11 -19.50 42.72 -7.48
N CYS A 12 -20.49 42.65 -6.59
CA CYS A 12 -20.55 41.63 -5.54
C CYS A 12 -20.78 40.22 -6.10
N VAL A 13 -21.63 40.08 -7.13
CA VAL A 13 -21.87 38.77 -7.78
C VAL A 13 -20.62 38.28 -8.54
N VAL A 14 -19.89 39.18 -9.20
CA VAL A 14 -18.64 38.83 -9.91
C VAL A 14 -17.54 38.42 -8.93
N SER A 15 -17.44 39.08 -7.76
CA SER A 15 -16.44 38.73 -6.73
C SER A 15 -16.73 37.36 -6.07
N PHE A 16 -18.00 37.00 -5.91
CA PHE A 16 -18.40 35.69 -5.37
C PHE A 16 -18.10 34.52 -6.32
N PHE A 17 -18.14 34.75 -7.64
CA PHE A 17 -17.84 33.73 -8.66
C PHE A 17 -16.34 33.43 -8.81
N LEU A 18 -15.45 34.31 -8.34
CA LEU A 18 -13.99 34.11 -8.41
C LEU A 18 -13.43 33.26 -7.26
N LEU A 19 -14.27 32.82 -6.33
CA LEU A 19 -13.90 32.01 -5.16
C LEU A 19 -14.03 30.49 -5.36
N GLU A 20 -14.17 30.02 -6.60
CA GLU A 20 -14.35 28.60 -6.90
C GLU A 20 -13.06 27.78 -6.67
N VAL A 21 -13.03 27.14 -5.50
CA VAL A 21 -12.70 25.73 -5.26
C VAL A 21 -11.33 25.24 -5.76
N SER A 22 -10.32 25.32 -4.88
CA SER A 22 -9.12 24.48 -4.96
C SER A 22 -9.41 23.08 -4.39
N GLY A 23 -10.12 22.25 -5.15
CA GLY A 23 -10.25 20.83 -4.85
C GLY A 23 -9.02 20.06 -5.36
N GLY A 24 -8.09 19.72 -4.48
CA GLY A 24 -6.98 18.82 -4.81
C GLY A 24 -7.45 17.37 -4.87
N TYR A 25 -7.02 16.61 -5.89
CA TYR A 25 -7.25 15.17 -5.93
C TYR A 25 -6.43 14.49 -4.83
N ILE A 26 -7.11 13.75 -3.95
CA ILE A 26 -6.47 12.91 -2.94
C ILE A 26 -6.40 11.52 -3.55
N GLU A 27 -5.19 11.07 -3.88
CA GLU A 27 -5.00 9.75 -4.49
C GLU A 27 -5.55 8.66 -3.56
N PRO A 28 -6.44 7.78 -4.06
CA PRO A 28 -6.80 6.58 -3.34
C PRO A 28 -5.52 5.74 -3.29
N GLY A 29 -4.83 5.74 -2.15
CA GLY A 29 -3.56 5.03 -1.99
C GLY A 29 -3.65 3.55 -2.41
N PRO A 30 -2.51 2.85 -2.50
CA PRO A 30 -2.36 1.64 -3.32
C PRO A 30 -3.43 0.57 -3.07
N LYS A 31 -3.77 -0.16 -4.13
CA LYS A 31 -4.78 -1.23 -4.13
C LYS A 31 -4.49 -2.29 -3.06
N TYR A 32 -3.23 -2.71 -2.92
CA TYR A 32 -2.79 -3.63 -1.87
C TYR A 32 -1.95 -2.88 -0.86
N ARG A 33 -2.34 -2.95 0.42
CA ARG A 33 -1.68 -2.24 1.51
C ARG A 33 -1.05 -3.22 2.49
N CYS A 34 0.13 -2.88 2.98
CA CYS A 34 0.76 -3.62 4.06
C CYS A 34 -0.17 -3.63 5.28
N PRO A 35 -0.39 -4.80 5.90
CA PRO A 35 -1.23 -4.88 7.09
C PRO A 35 -0.60 -4.12 8.26
N LYS A 36 -1.39 -3.25 8.91
CA LYS A 36 -0.94 -2.42 10.05
C LYS A 36 -0.74 -3.23 11.33
N THR A 37 -1.40 -4.38 11.45
CA THR A 37 -1.49 -5.19 12.67
C THR A 37 -0.70 -6.49 12.61
N ILE A 38 -0.17 -6.88 11.45
CA ILE A 38 0.42 -8.22 11.24
C ILE A 38 1.96 -8.19 11.22
N LEU A 39 2.57 -7.00 11.19
CA LEU A 39 4.02 -6.86 11.27
C LEU A 39 4.48 -6.38 12.65
N ASN A 40 4.04 -7.11 13.68
CA ASN A 40 4.82 -7.13 14.90
C ASN A 40 6.02 -8.03 14.64
N ASP A 41 7.19 -7.40 14.56
CA ASP A 41 8.52 -7.96 14.86
C ASP A 41 8.67 -9.48 14.79
N HIS A 42 9.38 -9.96 13.75
CA HIS A 42 10.82 -10.18 13.97
C HIS A 42 11.58 -10.71 12.74
N ILE A 43 10.90 -11.15 11.67
CA ILE A 43 11.56 -12.00 10.65
C ILE A 43 11.21 -11.59 9.22
N CYS A 44 9.97 -11.16 8.94
CA CYS A 44 9.56 -10.65 7.63
C CYS A 44 8.95 -9.25 7.75
N SER A 45 9.31 -8.38 6.80
CA SER A 45 8.94 -6.97 6.76
C SER A 45 8.34 -6.57 5.41
N CYS A 46 7.19 -5.89 5.42
CA CYS A 46 6.55 -5.34 4.23
C CYS A 46 7.18 -3.98 3.93
N ILE A 47 7.90 -3.87 2.81
CA ILE A 47 8.65 -2.66 2.44
C ILE A 47 7.77 -1.69 1.66
N SER A 48 6.96 -2.20 0.74
CA SER A 48 6.14 -1.35 -0.11
C SER A 48 4.80 -1.97 -0.43
N SER A 49 3.80 -1.09 -0.52
CA SER A 49 2.45 -1.34 -0.97
C SER A 49 2.33 -0.86 -2.41
N ASN A 50 1.86 -1.71 -3.32
CA ASN A 50 1.72 -1.38 -4.74
C ASN A 50 0.36 -1.87 -5.27
N ASP A 51 -0.01 -1.42 -6.46
CA ASP A 51 -1.23 -1.87 -7.13
C ASP A 51 -1.13 -3.28 -7.70
N ILE A 52 0.11 -3.76 -7.86
CA ILE A 52 0.45 -5.09 -8.38
C ILE A 52 0.47 -6.12 -7.26
N GLY A 53 0.99 -5.75 -6.09
CA GLY A 53 1.16 -6.62 -4.93
C GLY A 53 2.03 -6.01 -3.85
N LEU A 54 2.35 -6.81 -2.84
CA LEU A 54 3.21 -6.42 -1.72
C LEU A 54 4.66 -6.76 -2.00
N ASN A 55 5.58 -5.93 -1.52
CA ASN A 55 7.00 -6.23 -1.49
C ASN A 55 7.40 -6.60 -0.05
N ILE A 56 7.86 -7.83 0.13
CA ILE A 56 8.14 -8.42 1.45
C ILE A 56 9.60 -8.83 1.51
N VAL A 57 10.25 -8.53 2.62
CA VAL A 57 11.64 -8.87 2.87
C VAL A 57 11.77 -9.62 4.18
N CYS A 58 12.30 -10.83 4.09
CA CYS A 58 12.56 -11.68 5.23
C CYS A 58 14.05 -11.71 5.53
N LYS A 59 14.44 -11.57 6.79
CA LYS A 59 15.85 -11.47 7.23
C LYS A 59 16.17 -12.45 8.34
N ASN A 60 17.32 -13.13 8.25
CA ASN A 60 17.85 -14.00 9.31
C ASN A 60 16.86 -15.10 9.73
N THR A 61 16.21 -15.71 8.73
CA THR A 61 15.15 -16.70 8.92
C THR A 61 15.66 -18.12 8.67
N ASN A 62 14.98 -19.13 9.21
CA ASN A 62 15.13 -20.52 8.80
C ASN A 62 13.83 -20.99 8.11
N LEU A 63 13.85 -22.19 7.52
CA LEU A 63 12.71 -22.71 6.78
C LEU A 63 11.43 -22.82 7.64
N ALA A 64 11.54 -23.27 8.89
CA ALA A 64 10.40 -23.45 9.79
C ALA A 64 9.79 -22.11 10.23
N THR A 65 10.62 -21.11 10.48
CA THR A 65 10.10 -19.79 10.85
C THR A 65 9.56 -19.03 9.65
N LEU A 66 10.19 -19.21 8.48
CA LEU A 66 9.68 -18.67 7.22
C LEU A 66 8.30 -19.24 6.90
N SER A 67 8.06 -20.55 7.09
CA SER A 67 6.74 -21.15 6.82
C SER A 67 5.63 -20.54 7.68
N VAL A 68 5.92 -20.23 8.94
CA VAL A 68 4.95 -19.58 9.85
C VAL A 68 4.67 -18.15 9.40
N SER A 69 5.72 -17.37 9.12
CA SER A 69 5.54 -15.98 8.66
C SER A 69 4.80 -15.90 7.31
N LEU A 70 5.04 -16.83 6.41
CA LEU A 70 4.36 -16.91 5.12
C LEU A 70 2.88 -17.30 5.28
N ALA A 71 2.56 -18.19 6.24
CA ALA A 71 1.17 -18.51 6.57
C ALA A 71 0.42 -17.27 7.07
N ASP A 72 1.03 -16.45 7.93
CA ASP A 72 0.43 -15.20 8.40
C ASP A 72 0.22 -14.18 7.27
N ILE A 73 1.19 -14.08 6.35
CA ILE A 73 1.08 -13.21 5.17
C ILE A 73 -0.05 -13.68 4.25
N SER A 74 -0.22 -15.00 4.08
CA SER A 74 -1.29 -15.56 3.23
C SER A 74 -2.69 -15.14 3.69
N ALA A 75 -2.88 -14.87 4.99
CA ALA A 75 -4.13 -14.38 5.54
C ALA A 75 -4.51 -12.98 5.03
N SER A 76 -3.53 -12.19 4.55
CA SER A 76 -3.80 -10.87 3.97
C SER A 76 -4.47 -10.93 2.59
N GLN A 77 -4.49 -12.09 1.94
CA GLN A 77 -5.05 -12.32 0.59
C GLN A 77 -4.50 -11.37 -0.49
N ALA A 78 -3.40 -10.68 -0.22
CA ALA A 78 -2.74 -9.79 -1.16
C ALA A 78 -1.67 -10.58 -1.94
N PRO A 79 -1.57 -10.39 -3.27
CA PRO A 79 -0.49 -10.98 -4.05
C PRO A 79 0.85 -10.38 -3.62
N ILE A 80 1.91 -11.19 -3.63
CA ILE A 80 3.28 -10.78 -3.35
C ILE A 80 3.98 -10.51 -4.69
N GLU A 81 4.29 -9.24 -4.94
CA GLU A 81 5.04 -8.87 -6.14
C GLU A 81 6.48 -9.37 -6.04
N LYS A 82 7.13 -9.13 -4.90
CA LYS A 82 8.51 -9.51 -4.65
C LYS A 82 8.67 -10.03 -3.23
N LEU A 83 9.24 -11.22 -3.11
CA LEU A 83 9.67 -11.80 -1.84
C LEU A 83 11.19 -11.86 -1.83
N HIS A 84 11.84 -11.09 -0.95
CA HIS A 84 13.29 -11.10 -0.80
C HIS A 84 13.71 -11.89 0.45
N LEU A 85 14.58 -12.88 0.29
CA LEU A 85 15.12 -13.70 1.37
C LEU A 85 16.57 -13.32 1.65
N ASN A 86 16.79 -12.52 2.69
CA ASN A 86 18.12 -12.05 3.09
C ASN A 86 18.69 -12.87 4.25
N HIS A 87 19.92 -13.37 4.09
CA HIS A 87 20.66 -14.10 5.13
C HIS A 87 19.83 -15.25 5.76
N CYS A 88 19.10 -16.01 4.94
CA CYS A 88 18.28 -17.12 5.43
C CYS A 88 19.08 -18.43 5.48
N ASN A 89 18.95 -19.20 6.56
CA ASN A 89 19.59 -20.51 6.71
C ASN A 89 18.72 -21.60 6.05
N ILE A 90 18.66 -21.58 4.71
CA ILE A 90 17.81 -22.48 3.92
C ILE A 90 18.65 -23.05 2.78
N SER A 91 18.97 -24.34 2.85
CA SER A 91 19.71 -25.02 1.79
C SER A 91 18.80 -25.53 0.66
N ARG A 92 17.54 -25.84 0.98
CA ARG A 92 16.54 -26.37 0.04
C ARG A 92 15.15 -25.85 0.42
N LEU A 93 14.41 -25.47 -0.60
CA LEU A 93 12.99 -25.12 -0.49
C LEU A 93 12.18 -26.38 -0.77
N TYR A 94 11.21 -26.66 0.10
CA TYR A 94 10.37 -27.85 -0.02
C TYR A 94 8.97 -27.44 -0.49
N GLY A 95 8.57 -28.05 -1.60
CA GLY A 95 7.22 -28.19 -2.15
C GLY A 95 6.23 -27.05 -1.92
N ASP A 96 5.42 -27.20 -0.89
CA ASP A 96 4.16 -26.52 -0.65
C ASP A 96 4.29 -25.20 0.13
N LEU A 97 5.50 -24.83 0.53
CA LEU A 97 5.79 -23.61 1.30
C LEU A 97 5.18 -22.34 0.69
N PHE A 98 5.13 -22.28 -0.64
CA PHE A 98 4.65 -21.13 -1.40
C PHE A 98 3.30 -21.38 -2.08
N TYR A 99 2.71 -22.56 -1.94
CA TYR A 99 1.51 -22.94 -2.69
C TYR A 99 0.29 -22.07 -2.33
N SER A 100 0.21 -21.62 -1.09
CA SER A 100 -0.84 -20.73 -0.58
C SER A 100 -0.60 -19.24 -0.91
N LEU A 101 0.51 -18.89 -1.55
CA LEU A 101 0.91 -17.52 -1.84
C LEU A 101 1.01 -17.27 -3.34
N ASP A 102 0.42 -16.17 -3.80
CA ASP A 102 0.62 -15.68 -5.16
C ASP A 102 1.90 -14.84 -5.22
N ILE A 103 3.05 -15.49 -5.48
CA ILE A 103 4.36 -14.85 -5.57
C ILE A 103 4.77 -14.71 -7.04
N LYS A 104 5.02 -13.46 -7.47
CA LYS A 104 5.49 -13.18 -8.83
C LYS A 104 6.99 -13.33 -9.01
N SER A 105 7.76 -12.95 -7.98
CA SER A 105 9.22 -13.00 -8.01
C SER A 105 9.77 -13.32 -6.63
N LEU A 106 10.69 -14.29 -6.58
CA LEU A 106 11.48 -14.66 -5.42
C LEU A 106 12.94 -14.26 -5.66
N THR A 107 13.60 -13.65 -4.68
CA THR A 107 14.99 -13.19 -4.81
C THR A 107 15.79 -13.41 -3.55
#